data_AF-A0A6I3DF60-F1
#
_entry.id   AF-A0A6I3DF60-F1
#
_cell.length_a   1.000
_cell.length_b   1.000
_cell.length_c   1.000
_cell.angle_alpha   90.00
_cell.angle_beta   90.00
_cell.angle_gamma   90.00
#
_symmetry.space_group_name_H-M   'P 1'
#
loop_
_entity.id
_entity.type
_entity.pdbx_description
1 polymer ?
#
loop_
_entity_poly.entity_id
_entity_poly.type
_entity_poly.pdbx_seq_one_letter_code
_entity_poly.pdbx_strand_id
1 'polypeptide(L)'
;MWSASKELGSAVTDFVLVAFPMLAIFSSTLAITLGSYAQVVLLDATIEGARYSALADQSISSGVTKTKQLVAASLGPAAAVQVEGVVSKIGTTESIQFVSKLALALVPGQSLLKASSVATREAEY
;
A
#
# COMPACT_ATOMS: atom_id res chain seq x y z
N MET A 1 -9.87 56.66 -22.39
CA MET A 1 -8.69 56.10 -21.69
C MET A 1 -9.11 54.74 -21.13
N TRP A 2 -8.71 53.63 -21.77
CA TRP A 2 -9.09 52.27 -21.33
C TRP A 2 -8.18 51.86 -20.16
N SER A 3 -8.78 51.44 -19.05
CA SER A 3 -8.03 51.05 -17.85
C SER A 3 -7.41 49.67 -18.05
N ALA A 4 -6.14 49.63 -18.45
CA ALA A 4 -5.36 48.40 -18.64
C ALA A 4 -5.28 47.53 -17.35
N SER A 5 -5.52 48.13 -16.18
CA SER A 5 -5.42 47.46 -14.88
C SER A 5 -6.43 46.33 -14.67
N LYS A 6 -7.54 46.30 -15.41
CA LYS A 6 -8.57 45.26 -15.28
C LYS A 6 -8.18 43.95 -16.01
N GLU A 7 -7.37 44.04 -17.07
CA GLU A 7 -6.95 42.90 -17.90
C GLU A 7 -5.92 42.01 -17.18
N LEU A 8 -5.02 42.60 -16.37
CA LEU A 8 -4.00 41.83 -15.64
C LEU A 8 -4.60 40.85 -14.61
N GLY A 9 -5.72 41.21 -13.97
CA GLY A 9 -6.41 40.32 -13.02
C GLY A 9 -7.09 39.12 -13.69
N SER A 10 -7.56 39.32 -14.93
CA SER A 10 -8.19 38.26 -15.74
C SER A 10 -7.17 37.19 -16.14
N ALA A 11 -5.99 37.61 -16.62
CA ALA A 11 -4.94 36.69 -17.07
C ALA A 11 -4.44 35.75 -15.96
N VAL A 12 -4.28 36.25 -14.73
CA VAL A 12 -3.90 35.42 -13.58
C VAL A 12 -5.00 34.42 -13.24
N THR A 13 -6.26 34.85 -13.28
CA THR A 13 -7.41 33.98 -12.98
C THR A 13 -7.53 32.86 -14.01
N ASP A 14 -7.43 33.19 -15.30
CA ASP A 14 -7.53 32.23 -16.39
C ASP A 14 -6.40 31.19 -16.34
N PHE A 15 -5.18 31.62 -16.02
CA PHE A 15 -4.07 30.70 -15.78
C PHE A 15 -4.35 29.76 -14.61
N VAL A 16 -4.81 30.27 -13.46
CA VAL A 16 -5.10 29.44 -12.28
C VAL A 16 -6.23 28.45 -12.57
N LEU A 17 -7.26 28.87 -13.30
CA LEU A 17 -8.38 28.01 -13.71
C LEU A 17 -7.95 26.82 -14.57
N VAL A 18 -6.82 26.93 -15.28
CA VAL A 18 -6.26 25.82 -16.07
C VAL A 18 -5.19 25.06 -15.30
N ALA A 19 -4.23 25.78 -14.69
CA ALA A 19 -3.09 25.19 -14.01
C ALA A 19 -3.51 24.36 -12.79
N PHE A 20 -4.50 24.83 -12.03
CA PHE A 20 -4.98 24.11 -10.85
C PHE A 20 -5.59 22.74 -11.18
N PRO A 21 -6.61 22.61 -12.05
CA PRO A 21 -7.15 21.30 -12.40
C PRO A 21 -6.14 20.43 -13.14
N MET A 22 -5.27 21.01 -13.99
CA MET A 22 -4.21 20.25 -14.65
C MET A 22 -3.26 19.62 -13.62
N LEU A 23 -2.80 20.41 -12.63
CA LEU A 23 -1.96 19.93 -11.54
C LEU A 23 -2.71 18.91 -10.66
N ALA A 24 -3.99 19.16 -10.37
CA ALA A 24 -4.82 18.27 -9.57
C ALA A 24 -5.00 16.90 -10.26
N ILE A 25 -5.25 16.88 -11.56
CA ILE A 25 -5.36 15.65 -12.36
C ILE A 25 -4.03 14.92 -12.37
N PHE A 26 -2.93 15.62 -12.66
CA PHE A 26 -1.59 15.03 -12.65
C PHE A 26 -1.25 14.40 -11.29
N SER A 27 -1.46 15.15 -10.19
CA SER A 27 -1.23 14.66 -8.83
C SER A 27 -2.15 13.49 -8.49
N SER A 28 -3.40 13.51 -8.96
CA SER A 28 -4.36 12.43 -8.73
C SER A 28 -3.92 11.15 -9.44
N THR A 29 -3.51 11.24 -10.71
CA THR A 29 -2.96 10.11 -11.46
C THR A 29 -1.75 9.53 -10.74
N LEU A 30 -0.79 10.38 -10.35
CA LEU A 30 0.41 9.94 -9.63
C LEU A 30 0.06 9.25 -8.31
N ALA A 31 -0.86 9.83 -7.53
CA ALA A 31 -1.30 9.25 -6.26
C ALA A 31 -1.99 7.89 -6.46
N ILE A 32 -2.86 7.76 -7.46
CA ILE A 32 -3.55 6.51 -7.79
C ILE A 32 -2.55 5.44 -8.22
N THR A 33 -1.61 5.77 -9.10
CA THR A 33 -0.60 4.82 -9.59
C THR A 33 0.29 4.32 -8.44
N LEU A 34 0.80 5.23 -7.61
CA LEU A 34 1.66 4.87 -6.48
C LEU A 34 0.90 4.05 -5.43
N GLY A 35 -0.35 4.43 -5.11
CA GLY A 35 -1.19 3.68 -4.18
C GLY A 35 -1.51 2.26 -4.68
N SER A 36 -1.88 2.14 -5.96
CA SER A 36 -2.16 0.85 -6.60
C SER A 36 -0.93 -0.05 -6.60
N TYR A 37 0.23 0.49 -7.00
CA TYR A 37 1.49 -0.25 -6.98
C TYR A 37 1.82 -0.78 -5.58
N ALA A 38 1.75 0.09 -4.55
CA ALA A 38 2.01 -0.32 -3.18
C ALA A 38 1.04 -1.41 -2.69
N GLN A 39 -0.24 -1.33 -3.07
CA GLN A 39 -1.24 -2.34 -2.71
C GLN A 39 -0.93 -3.71 -3.33
N VAL A 40 -0.54 -3.75 -4.61
CA VAL A 40 -0.16 -5.00 -5.30
C VAL A 40 1.08 -5.61 -4.63
N VAL A 41 2.10 -4.80 -4.34
CA VAL A 41 3.31 -5.25 -3.65
C VAL A 41 3.00 -5.80 -2.26
N LEU A 42 2.14 -5.12 -1.49
CA LEU A 42 1.74 -5.61 -0.16
C LEU A 42 1.02 -6.94 -0.26
N LEU A 43 0.12 -7.10 -1.22
CA LEU A 43 -0.62 -8.35 -1.41
C LEU A 43 0.33 -9.50 -1.72
N ASP A 44 1.26 -9.31 -2.66
CA ASP A 44 2.25 -10.31 -3.03
C ASP A 44 3.13 -10.73 -1.84
N ALA A 45 3.67 -9.73 -1.11
CA ALA A 45 4.50 -10.00 0.07
C ALA A 45 3.73 -10.68 1.22
N THR A 46 2.44 -10.40 1.35
CA THR A 46 1.55 -11.00 2.37
C THR A 46 1.21 -12.44 1.99
N ILE A 47 0.95 -12.73 0.71
CA ILE A 47 0.76 -14.09 0.20
C ILE A 47 2.02 -14.93 0.42
N GLU A 48 3.18 -14.41 0.04
CA GLU A 48 4.44 -15.14 0.21
C GLU A 48 4.79 -15.34 1.69
N GLY A 49 4.49 -14.38 2.57
CA GLY A 49 4.66 -14.53 4.02
C GLY A 49 3.77 -15.60 4.64
N ALA A 50 2.51 -15.69 4.19
CA ALA A 50 1.58 -16.73 4.63
C ALA A 50 2.03 -18.11 4.13
N ARG A 51 2.42 -18.22 2.86
CA ARG A 51 2.96 -19.45 2.28
C ARG A 51 4.22 -19.89 3.04
N TYR A 52 5.15 -18.98 3.27
CA TYR A 52 6.39 -19.26 3.98
C TYR A 52 6.14 -19.75 5.41
N SER A 53 5.18 -19.15 6.13
CA SER A 53 4.84 -19.58 7.49
C SER A 53 4.08 -20.90 7.56
N ALA A 54 3.49 -21.35 6.45
CA ALA A 54 2.70 -22.58 6.37
C ALA A 54 3.57 -23.84 6.25
N LEU A 55 4.87 -23.68 5.97
CA LEU A 55 5.84 -24.78 5.99
C LEU A 55 6.02 -25.31 7.42
N ALA A 56 6.22 -26.62 7.55
CA ALA A 56 6.34 -27.31 8.84
C ALA A 56 7.41 -26.70 9.77
N ASP A 57 8.57 -26.36 9.21
CA ASP A 57 9.74 -25.84 9.95
C ASP A 57 9.72 -24.32 10.17
N GLN A 58 8.69 -23.63 9.68
CA GLN A 58 8.65 -22.17 9.72
C GLN A 58 7.70 -21.64 10.78
N SER A 59 8.13 -20.55 11.43
CA SER A 59 7.31 -19.82 12.39
C SER A 59 6.61 -18.64 11.74
N ILE A 60 5.49 -18.20 12.35
CA ILE A 60 4.80 -16.95 11.97
C ILE A 60 5.75 -15.75 12.01
N SER A 61 6.62 -15.67 13.02
CA SER A 61 7.59 -14.57 13.15
C SER A 61 8.57 -14.51 11.98
N SER A 62 8.94 -15.66 11.43
CA SER A 62 9.81 -15.76 10.24
C SER A 62 9.08 -15.28 8.99
N GLY A 63 7.79 -15.64 8.81
CA GLY A 63 6.97 -15.08 7.74
C GLY A 63 6.74 -13.56 7.85
N VAL A 64 6.51 -13.05 9.06
CA VAL A 64 6.40 -11.59 9.32
C VAL A 64 7.68 -10.88 8.90
N THR A 65 8.84 -11.43 9.26
CA THR A 65 10.15 -10.89 8.88
C THR A 65 10.33 -10.93 7.36
N LYS A 66 9.96 -12.04 6.72
CA LYS A 66 10.03 -12.21 5.27
C LYS A 66 9.14 -11.21 4.52
N THR A 67 7.89 -11.03 4.94
CA THR A 67 6.99 -10.02 4.36
C THR A 67 7.58 -8.61 4.47
N LYS A 68 8.13 -8.25 5.63
CA LYS A 68 8.80 -6.94 5.80
C LYS A 68 10.00 -6.77 4.87
N GLN A 69 10.81 -7.81 4.69
CA GLN A 69 11.95 -7.78 3.76
C GLN A 69 11.50 -7.61 2.30
N LEU A 70 10.47 -8.33 1.87
CA LEU A 70 9.94 -8.23 0.50
C LEU A 70 9.34 -6.84 0.24
N VAL A 71 8.58 -6.29 1.19
CA VAL A 71 8.06 -4.93 1.09
C VAL A 71 9.20 -3.90 1.04
N ALA A 72 10.23 -4.05 1.87
CA ALA A 72 11.37 -3.14 1.87
C ALA A 72 12.21 -3.22 0.58
N ALA A 73 12.29 -4.39 -0.06
CA ALA A 73 12.97 -4.56 -1.33
C ALA A 73 12.26 -3.84 -2.49
N SER A 74 10.92 -3.80 -2.45
CA SER A 74 10.11 -3.20 -3.53
C SER A 74 9.77 -1.72 -3.28
N LEU A 75 9.43 -1.34 -2.04
CA LEU A 75 9.02 0.02 -1.67
C LEU A 75 10.13 0.84 -0.98
N GLY A 76 11.28 0.22 -0.72
CA GLY A 76 12.40 0.82 -0.01
C GLY A 76 12.32 0.66 1.52
N PRO A 77 13.44 0.87 2.23
CA PRO A 77 13.54 0.64 3.67
C PRO A 77 12.74 1.64 4.52
N ALA A 78 12.33 2.77 3.96
CA ALA A 78 11.52 3.78 4.63
C ALA A 78 10.01 3.42 4.67
N ALA A 79 9.60 2.35 3.99
CA ALA A 79 8.20 1.92 3.98
C ALA A 79 7.78 1.42 5.37
N ALA A 80 6.97 2.22 6.06
CA ALA A 80 6.44 1.89 7.38
C ALA A 80 5.28 0.88 7.27
N VAL A 81 5.62 -0.40 7.13
CA VAL A 81 4.65 -1.50 7.05
C VAL A 81 4.49 -2.19 8.41
N GLN A 82 3.24 -2.29 8.87
CA GLN A 82 2.86 -3.15 10.00
C GLN A 82 2.41 -4.49 9.44
N VAL A 83 2.90 -5.59 10.01
CA VAL A 83 2.59 -6.94 9.56
C VAL A 83 2.23 -7.77 10.79
N GLU A 84 1.07 -8.40 10.74
CA GLU A 84 0.55 -9.29 11.78
C GLU A 84 0.24 -10.64 11.12
N GLY A 85 0.70 -11.72 11.74
CA GLY A 85 0.37 -13.09 11.33
C GLY A 85 -0.34 -13.80 12.47
N VAL A 86 -1.42 -14.52 12.17
CA VAL A 86 -2.22 -15.26 13.15
C VAL A 86 -2.45 -16.67 12.63
N VAL A 87 -2.17 -17.68 13.46
CA VAL A 87 -2.61 -19.06 13.21
C VAL A 87 -4.04 -19.18 13.69
N SER A 88 -4.93 -19.55 12.78
CA SER A 88 -6.31 -19.89 13.08
C SER A 88 -6.57 -21.34 12.69
N LYS A 89 -7.04 -22.13 13.64
CA LYS A 89 -7.36 -23.54 13.43
C LYS A 89 -8.84 -23.66 13.08
N ILE A 90 -9.15 -24.12 11.87
CA ILE A 90 -10.52 -24.38 11.43
C ILE A 90 -10.65 -25.90 11.25
N GLY A 91 -11.26 -26.57 12.24
CA GLY A 91 -11.39 -28.03 12.25
C GLY A 91 -10.03 -28.74 12.46
N THR A 92 -9.68 -29.69 11.59
CA THR A 92 -8.38 -30.39 11.59
C THR A 92 -7.29 -29.65 10.82
N THR A 93 -7.61 -28.53 10.17
CA THR A 93 -6.71 -27.79 9.29
C THR A 93 -6.22 -26.52 9.98
N GLU A 94 -4.89 -26.35 10.08
CA GLU A 94 -4.30 -25.09 10.53
C GLU A 94 -4.20 -24.12 9.36
N SER A 95 -4.69 -22.90 9.53
CA SER A 95 -4.66 -21.84 8.52
C SER A 95 -3.91 -20.63 9.08
N ILE A 96 -3.13 -19.95 8.26
CA ILE A 96 -2.33 -18.81 8.68
C ILE A 96 -2.85 -17.59 7.95
N GLN A 97 -3.40 -16.64 8.71
CA GLN A 97 -3.85 -15.36 8.21
C GLN A 97 -2.73 -14.32 8.39
N PHE A 98 -2.36 -13.65 7.31
CA PHE A 98 -1.46 -12.48 7.37
C PHE A 98 -2.24 -11.23 7.04
N VAL A 99 -2.00 -10.15 7.79
CA VAL A 99 -2.52 -8.82 7.51
C VAL A 99 -1.36 -7.82 7.52
N SER A 100 -1.21 -7.07 6.42
CA SER A 100 -0.25 -5.98 6.33
C SER A 100 -0.96 -4.63 6.16
N LYS A 101 -0.40 -3.58 6.79
CA LYS A 101 -0.90 -2.20 6.75
C LYS A 101 0.24 -1.25 6.38
N LEU A 102 0.03 -0.40 5.38
CA LEU A 102 0.98 0.64 4.98
C LEU A 102 0.33 2.02 5.04
N ALA A 103 1.05 2.98 5.63
CA ALA A 103 0.67 4.39 5.62
C ALA A 103 1.30 5.10 4.42
N LEU A 104 0.47 5.69 3.54
CA LEU A 104 0.93 6.58 2.47
C LEU A 104 0.73 8.04 2.91
N ALA A 105 1.84 8.79 2.98
CA ALA A 105 1.81 10.21 3.36
C ALA A 105 1.30 11.15 2.25
N LEU A 106 0.93 10.62 1.08
CA LEU A 106 0.66 11.43 -0.12
C LEU A 106 -0.78 11.97 -0.19
N VAL A 107 -1.73 11.39 0.55
CA VAL A 107 -3.16 11.76 0.50
C VAL A 107 -3.62 12.29 1.86
N PRO A 108 -4.25 13.49 1.95
CA PRO A 108 -4.86 13.97 3.17
C PRO A 108 -6.04 13.05 3.56
N GLY A 109 -6.03 12.56 4.80
CA GLY A 109 -6.95 11.50 5.23
C GLY A 109 -6.29 10.13 5.04
N GLN A 110 -5.66 9.64 6.11
CA GLN A 110 -4.75 8.49 6.07
C GLN A 110 -5.47 7.21 5.62
N SER A 111 -5.35 6.89 4.34
CA SER A 111 -5.85 5.62 3.79
C SER A 111 -4.81 4.54 4.09
N LEU A 112 -5.08 3.72 5.12
CA LEU A 112 -4.28 2.55 5.43
C LEU A 112 -4.55 1.49 4.36
N LEU A 113 -3.59 1.22 3.48
CA LEU A 113 -3.68 0.09 2.56
C LEU A 113 -3.61 -1.20 3.38
N LYS A 114 -4.64 -2.04 3.27
CA LYS A 114 -4.70 -3.34 3.93
C LYS A 114 -4.57 -4.44 2.89
N ALA A 115 -3.70 -5.40 3.13
CA ALA A 115 -3.68 -6.66 2.40
C ALA A 115 -3.85 -7.83 3.38
N SER A 116 -4.66 -8.82 3.01
CA SER A 116 -4.87 -10.03 3.82
C SER A 116 -4.66 -11.27 2.95
N SER A 117 -4.02 -12.30 3.49
CA SER A 117 -3.89 -13.61 2.83
C SER A 117 -4.16 -14.74 3.84
N VAL A 118 -4.49 -15.93 3.34
CA VAL A 118 -4.68 -17.15 4.13
C VAL A 118 -3.93 -18.31 3.45
N ALA A 119 -3.15 -19.09 4.20
CA ALA A 119 -2.48 -20.29 3.72
C ALA A 119 -2.76 -21.49 4.64
N THR A 120 -2.97 -22.68 4.07
CA THR A 120 -3.15 -23.93 4.80
C THR A 120 -1.79 -24.51 5.20
N ARG A 121 -1.62 -24.86 6.47
CA ARG A 121 -0.37 -25.44 7.00
C ARG A 121 -0.20 -26.88 6.50
N GLU A 122 1.01 -27.23 6.09
CA GLU A 122 1.36 -28.60 5.75
C GLU A 122 1.39 -29.47 7.02
N ALA A 123 0.76 -30.64 6.96
CA ALA A 123 0.77 -31.59 8.06
C ALA A 123 2.13 -32.33 8.05
N GLU A 124 2.82 -32.34 9.20
CA GLU A 124 3.93 -33.28 9.42
C GLU A 124 3.36 -34.71 9.32
N TYR A 125 3.92 -35.50 8.40
CA TYR A 125 3.64 -36.93 8.24
C TYR A 125 4.66 -37.77 9.02
#